data_AF-A0A350IW93-F1
#
_entry.id   AF-A0A350IW93-F1
#
_cell.length_a   1.000
_cell.length_b   1.000
_cell.length_c   1.000
_cell.angle_alpha   90.00
_cell.angle_beta   90.00
_cell.angle_gamma   90.00
#
_symmetry.space_group_name_H-M   'P 1'
#
loop_
_entity.id
_entity.type
_entity.pdbx_description
1 polymer ?
#
loop_
_entity_poly.entity_id
_entity_poly.type
_entity_poly.pdbx_seq_one_letter_code
_entity_poly.pdbx_strand_id
1 'polypeptide(L)'
;NHMHWSELIGADAIVSPPCAWQKRFNASGIEVRSRIDDPVDPGLMDQLLGHFADFRRAYAEDGLTPSEFDTFGSTVRTLRQFIGAVGALDALVRDVMLPEPN
;
A
#
# COMPACT_ATOMS: atom_id res chain seq x y z
N ASN A 1 7.38 9.56 0.32
CA ASN A 1 7.27 9.88 -1.10
C ASN A 1 5.89 10.49 -1.32
N HIS A 2 5.78 11.72 -1.87
CA HIS A 2 4.48 12.37 -2.09
C HIS A 2 3.76 11.88 -3.37
N MET A 3 4.49 11.24 -4.29
CA MET A 3 3.97 10.79 -5.58
C MET A 3 2.76 9.86 -5.44
N HIS A 4 2.73 9.02 -4.39
CA HIS A 4 1.60 8.13 -4.15
C HIS A 4 0.27 8.88 -3.93
N TRP A 5 0.33 10.13 -3.49
CA TRP A 5 -0.85 10.99 -3.35
C TRP A 5 -1.04 11.87 -4.58
N SER A 6 0.01 12.53 -5.08
CA SER A 6 -0.12 13.51 -6.16
C SER A 6 -0.54 12.89 -7.49
N GLU A 7 -0.08 11.67 -7.80
CA GLU A 7 -0.39 10.97 -9.05
C GLU A 7 -1.79 10.34 -9.04
N LEU A 8 -2.45 10.25 -7.88
CA LEU A 8 -3.83 9.74 -7.76
C LEU A 8 -4.89 10.85 -7.73
N ILE A 9 -4.49 12.12 -7.80
CA ILE A 9 -5.44 13.24 -7.79
C ILE A 9 -6.29 13.21 -9.07
N GLY A 10 -7.61 13.30 -8.89
CA GLY A 10 -8.61 13.26 -9.97
C GLY A 10 -9.34 11.92 -10.11
N ALA A 11 -8.88 10.86 -9.42
CA ALA A 11 -9.55 9.57 -9.41
C ALA A 11 -10.94 9.65 -8.75
N ASP A 12 -11.87 8.79 -9.19
CA ASP A 12 -13.13 8.50 -8.49
C ASP A 12 -12.86 7.59 -7.27
N ALA A 13 -12.09 8.12 -6.32
CA ALA A 13 -11.63 7.40 -5.13
C ALA A 13 -11.41 8.34 -3.93
N ILE A 14 -11.56 7.79 -2.73
CA ILE A 14 -11.15 8.47 -1.49
C ILE A 14 -9.78 7.96 -1.09
N VAL A 15 -8.79 8.85 -1.05
CA VAL A 15 -7.45 8.54 -0.54
C VAL A 15 -7.43 8.81 0.97
N SER A 16 -7.17 7.79 1.78
CA SER A 16 -7.18 7.86 3.25
C SER A 16 -5.75 7.73 3.85
N PRO A 17 -4.86 8.72 3.67
CA PRO A 17 -3.51 8.62 4.19
C PRO A 17 -3.50 8.82 5.72
N PRO A 18 -2.48 8.34 6.45
CA PRO A 18 -2.35 8.60 7.89
C PRO A 18 -2.35 10.10 8.22
N CYS A 19 -2.85 10.48 9.40
CA CYS A 19 -3.00 11.89 9.81
C CYS A 19 -1.71 12.71 9.65
N ALA A 20 -0.55 12.13 9.97
CA ALA A 20 0.75 12.80 9.79
C ALA A 20 1.01 13.21 8.32
N TRP A 21 0.60 12.37 7.35
CA TRP A 21 0.70 12.68 5.93
C TRP A 21 -0.32 13.71 5.48
N GLN A 22 -1.56 13.64 5.97
CA GLN A 22 -2.58 14.66 5.68
C GLN A 22 -2.09 16.06 6.05
N LYS A 23 -1.53 16.21 7.26
CA LYS A 23 -0.95 17.49 7.71
C LYS A 23 0.20 17.95 6.81
N ARG A 24 1.06 17.02 6.37
CA ARG A 24 2.19 17.33 5.48
C ARG A 24 1.71 17.79 4.10
N PHE A 25 0.70 17.14 3.52
CA PHE A 25 0.16 17.54 2.22
C PHE A 25 -0.51 18.90 2.28
N ASN A 26 -1.30 19.16 3.32
CA ASN A 26 -1.96 20.46 3.52
C ASN A 26 -0.95 21.62 3.65
N ALA A 27 0.22 21.36 4.25
CA ALA A 27 1.29 22.34 4.39
C ALA A 27 2.28 22.35 3.20
N SER A 28 2.08 21.48 2.20
CA SER A 28 2.98 21.37 1.06
C SER A 28 2.63 22.40 -0.03
N GLY A 29 3.65 22.84 -0.78
CA GLY A 29 3.45 23.64 -2.00
C GLY A 29 3.23 22.78 -3.25
N ILE A 30 2.84 21.50 -3.10
CA ILE A 30 2.63 20.60 -4.25
C ILE A 30 1.34 21.01 -4.94
N GLU A 31 1.41 21.18 -6.26
CA GLU A 31 0.26 21.54 -7.08
C GLU A 31 -0.83 20.46 -7.05
N VAL A 32 -2.01 20.87 -6.59
CA VAL A 32 -3.24 20.06 -6.62
C VAL A 32 -3.90 20.22 -7.99
N ARG A 33 -3.57 19.33 -8.91
CA ARG A 33 -4.21 19.19 -10.23
C ARG A 33 -4.51 17.73 -10.51
N SER A 34 -5.49 17.48 -11.38
CA SER A 34 -5.76 16.13 -11.87
C SER A 34 -4.54 15.58 -12.61
N ARG A 35 -4.17 14.34 -12.29
CA ARG A 35 -3.10 13.56 -12.92
C ARG A 35 -3.51 12.13 -13.25
N ILE A 36 -4.70 11.68 -12.80
CA ILE A 36 -5.11 10.28 -12.96
C ILE A 36 -5.20 9.84 -14.43
N ASP A 37 -5.54 10.77 -15.33
CA ASP A 37 -5.65 10.55 -16.77
C ASP A 37 -4.33 10.79 -17.51
N ASP A 38 -3.29 11.30 -16.83
CA ASP A 38 -1.97 11.48 -17.42
C ASP A 38 -1.36 10.07 -17.60
N PRO A 39 -1.00 9.66 -18.84
CA PRO A 39 -0.47 8.33 -19.06
C PRO A 39 0.90 8.17 -18.40
N VAL A 40 1.14 7.00 -17.82
CA VAL A 40 2.48 6.61 -17.36
C VAL A 40 3.42 6.52 -18.56
N ASP A 41 4.65 7.01 -18.41
CA ASP A 41 5.68 6.94 -19.45
C ASP A 41 5.85 5.50 -19.97
N PRO A 42 5.60 5.24 -21.27
CA PRO A 42 5.75 3.92 -21.86
C PRO A 42 7.15 3.33 -21.67
N GLY A 43 8.21 4.16 -21.72
CA GLY A 43 9.57 3.70 -21.53
C GLY A 43 9.84 3.21 -20.10
N LEU A 44 9.20 3.82 -19.11
CA LEU A 44 9.23 3.35 -17.72
C LEU A 44 8.48 2.02 -17.59
N MET A 45 7.32 1.89 -18.24
CA MET A 45 6.55 0.64 -18.24
C MET A 45 7.35 -0.50 -18.88
N ASP A 46 8.01 -0.26 -20.00
CA ASP A 46 8.86 -1.25 -20.66
C ASP A 46 10.00 -1.72 -19.74
N GLN A 47 10.63 -0.78 -19.02
CA GLN A 47 11.66 -1.13 -18.04
C GLN A 47 11.08 -1.97 -16.90
N LEU A 48 9.94 -1.59 -16.34
CA LEU A 48 9.33 -2.32 -15.23
C LEU A 48 8.92 -3.74 -15.64
N LEU A 49 8.26 -3.87 -16.79
CA LEU A 49 7.81 -5.14 -17.36
C LEU A 49 8.97 -6.02 -17.81
N GLY A 50 10.04 -5.45 -18.33
CA GLY A 50 11.23 -6.17 -18.81
C GLY A 50 12.13 -6.67 -17.68
N HIS A 51 12.33 -5.87 -16.64
CA HIS A 51 13.32 -6.14 -15.59
C HIS A 51 12.77 -6.81 -14.32
N PHE A 52 11.49 -6.63 -14.00
CA PHE A 52 10.93 -7.12 -12.74
C PHE A 52 9.83 -8.16 -13.01
N ALA A 53 10.19 -9.45 -12.91
CA ALA A 53 9.25 -10.55 -13.10
C ALA A 53 8.04 -10.46 -12.16
N ASP A 54 8.25 -10.09 -10.90
CA ASP A 54 7.17 -9.91 -9.92
C ASP A 54 6.26 -8.74 -10.26
N PHE A 55 6.80 -7.63 -10.78
CA PHE A 55 5.99 -6.52 -11.25
C PHE A 55 5.11 -6.96 -12.43
N ARG A 56 5.70 -7.63 -13.42
CA ARG A 56 4.96 -8.14 -14.58
C ARG A 56 3.82 -9.08 -14.17
N ARG A 57 4.06 -9.99 -13.22
CA ARG A 57 3.03 -10.89 -12.67
C ARG A 57 1.94 -10.16 -11.91
N ALA A 58 2.31 -9.19 -11.07
CA ALA A 58 1.34 -8.44 -10.27
C ALA A 58 0.57 -7.37 -11.06
N TYR A 59 1.12 -6.90 -12.18
CA TYR A 59 0.52 -5.86 -13.03
C TYR A 59 -0.45 -6.43 -14.07
N ALA A 60 -0.16 -7.59 -14.66
CA ALA A 60 -1.01 -8.20 -15.68
C ALA A 60 -2.31 -8.75 -15.06
N GLU A 61 -3.44 -8.52 -15.73
CA GLU A 61 -4.77 -8.96 -15.29
C GLU A 61 -4.85 -10.48 -15.04
N ASP A 62 -4.14 -11.27 -15.83
CA ASP A 62 -4.04 -12.72 -15.76
C ASP A 62 -2.66 -13.21 -15.27
N GLY A 63 -1.83 -12.31 -14.71
CA GLY A 63 -0.45 -12.61 -14.31
C GLY A 63 -0.32 -13.50 -13.06
N LEU A 64 -1.40 -13.66 -12.30
CA LEU A 64 -1.50 -14.53 -11.13
C LEU A 64 -2.87 -15.22 -11.09
N THR A 65 -2.87 -16.55 -10.96
CA THR A 65 -4.07 -17.28 -10.55
C THR A 65 -4.39 -17.02 -9.07
N PRO A 66 -5.62 -17.29 -8.59
CA PRO A 66 -5.96 -17.13 -7.18
C PRO A 66 -5.03 -17.90 -6.22
N SER A 67 -4.65 -19.14 -6.57
CA SER A 67 -3.73 -19.95 -5.75
C SER A 67 -2.30 -19.42 -5.74
N GLU A 68 -1.83 -18.82 -6.83
CA GLU A 68 -0.53 -18.15 -6.86
C GLU A 68 -0.55 -16.85 -6.07
N PHE A 69 -1.65 -16.10 -6.11
CA PHE A 69 -1.82 -14.88 -5.33
C PHE A 69 -1.73 -15.15 -3.82
N ASP A 70 -2.34 -16.24 -3.33
CA ASP A 70 -2.31 -16.64 -1.92
C ASP A 70 -0.89 -16.90 -1.39
N THR A 71 0.00 -17.34 -2.27
CA THR A 71 1.40 -17.65 -1.93
C THR A 71 2.37 -16.54 -2.37
N PHE A 72 1.87 -15.48 -3.00
CA PHE A 72 2.69 -14.38 -3.48
C PHE A 72 3.32 -13.60 -2.31
N GLY A 73 4.59 -13.22 -2.47
CA GLY A 73 5.41 -12.75 -1.35
C GLY A 73 4.86 -11.50 -0.64
N SER A 74 4.27 -10.56 -1.38
CA SER A 74 3.64 -9.38 -0.78
C SER A 74 2.34 -9.72 -0.06
N THR A 75 1.51 -10.61 -0.62
CA THR A 75 0.28 -11.12 0.01
C THR A 75 0.59 -11.76 1.36
N VAL A 76 1.51 -12.73 1.37
CA VAL A 76 1.92 -13.43 2.60
C VAL A 76 2.51 -12.45 3.62
N ARG A 77 3.32 -11.48 3.18
CA ARG A 77 3.90 -10.47 4.08
C ARG A 77 2.83 -9.60 4.73
N THR A 78 1.86 -9.10 3.96
CA THR A 78 0.73 -8.30 4.47
C THR A 78 -0.11 -9.11 5.45
N LEU A 79 -0.47 -10.35 5.10
CA LEU A 79 -1.24 -11.22 5.99
C LEU A 79 -0.53 -11.47 7.32
N ARG A 80 0.78 -11.73 7.29
CA ARG A 80 1.59 -11.88 8.51
C ARG A 80 1.62 -10.62 9.36
N GLN A 81 1.67 -9.43 8.75
CA GLN A 81 1.61 -8.17 9.49
C GLN A 81 0.26 -8.00 10.20
N PHE A 82 -0.86 -8.28 9.52
CA PHE A 82 -2.19 -8.19 10.13
C PHE A 82 -2.38 -9.21 11.25
N ILE A 83 -2.00 -10.47 11.03
CA ILE A 83 -2.10 -11.52 12.06
C ILE A 83 -1.22 -11.17 13.27
N GLY A 84 0.00 -10.67 13.03
CA GLY A 84 0.88 -10.21 14.10
C GLY A 84 0.28 -9.05 14.91
N ALA A 85 -0.39 -8.11 14.25
CA ALA A 85 -1.06 -7.00 14.93
C ALA A 85 -2.23 -7.46 15.81
N VAL A 86 -2.99 -8.48 15.38
CA VAL A 86 -4.05 -9.10 16.20
C VAL A 86 -3.43 -9.72 17.46
N GLY A 87 -2.36 -10.52 17.30
CA GLY A 87 -1.69 -11.12 18.46
C GLY A 87 -1.12 -10.08 19.44
N ALA A 88 -0.62 -8.94 18.93
CA ALA A 88 -0.17 -7.84 19.78
C ALA A 88 -1.31 -7.16 20.54
N LEU A 89 -2.48 -7.03 19.90
CA LEU A 89 -3.69 -6.51 20.56
C LEU A 89 -4.16 -7.46 21.67
N ASP A 90 -4.16 -8.78 21.42
CA ASP A 90 -4.56 -9.77 22.42
C ASP A 90 -3.64 -9.72 23.65
N ALA A 91 -2.33 -9.55 23.45
CA ALA A 91 -1.37 -9.37 24.52
C ALA A 91 -1.67 -8.10 25.33
N LEU A 92 -1.91 -6.97 24.66
CA LEU A 92 -2.29 -5.71 25.32
C LEU A 92 -3.56 -5.87 26.16
N VAL A 93 -4.60 -6.51 25.62
CA VAL A 93 -5.85 -6.74 26.35
C VAL A 93 -5.61 -7.59 27.60
N ARG A 94 -4.76 -8.63 27.50
CA ARG A 94 -4.40 -9.47 28.64
C ARG A 94 -3.73 -8.66 29.75
N ASP A 95 -2.75 -7.82 29.40
CA ASP A 95 -2.00 -7.01 30.36
C ASP A 95 -2.90 -5.95 31.04
N VAL A 96 -3.92 -5.45 30.33
CA VAL A 96 -4.92 -4.54 30.90
C VAL A 96 -5.90 -5.27 31.83
N MET A 97 -6.34 -6.47 31.48
CA MET A 97 -7.30 -7.24 32.27
C MET A 97 -6.69 -7.91 33.50
N LEU A 98 -5.46 -8.39 33.37
CA LEU A 98 -4.70 -9.10 34.39
C LEU A 98 -3.29 -8.50 34.47
N PRO A 99 -3.14 -7.33 35.11
CA PRO A 99 -1.83 -6.68 35.21
C PRO A 99 -0.82 -7.58 35.90
N GLU A 100 0.41 -7.61 35.38
CA GLU A 100 1.52 -8.32 36.01
C GLU A 100 1.70 -7.82 37.46
N PRO A 101 1.71 -8.72 38.46
CA PRO A 101 1.94 -8.33 39.85
C PRO A 101 3.38 -7.85 40.06
N ASN A 102 3.57 -6.91 40.98
CA ASN A 102 4.89 -6.40 41.39
C ASN A 102 5.79 -7.48 42.02
#